data_AF-A0A2T7TU02-F1
#
_entry.id   AF-A0A2T7TU02-F1
#
_cell.length_a   1.000
_cell.length_b   1.000
_cell.length_c   1.000
_cell.angle_alpha   90.00
_cell.angle_beta   90.00
_cell.angle_gamma   90.00
#
_symmetry.space_group_name_H-M   'P 1'
#
loop_
_entity.id
_entity.type
_entity.pdbx_description
1 polymer ?
#
loop_
_entity_poly.entity_id
_entity_poly.type
_entity_poly.pdbx_seq_one_letter_code
_entity_poly.pdbx_strand_id
1 'polypeptide(L)' 'MSYEKALQVAERTLIDGATLAELKQASKDLRALTPNSALADLVDAKIKSIENQQRGPHS' A
#
# COMPACT_ATOMS: atom_id res chain seq x y z
N MET A 1 -11.73 3.78 -21.81
CA MET A 1 -10.77 3.72 -20.68
C MET A 1 -11.16 2.52 -19.83
N SER A 2 -10.33 1.47 -19.80
CA SER A 2 -10.63 0.27 -19.00
C SER A 2 -10.51 0.59 -17.51
N TYR A 3 -11.51 0.16 -16.74
CA TYR A 3 -11.58 0.28 -15.28
C TYR A 3 -10.27 -0.12 -14.58
N GLU A 4 -9.57 -1.14 -15.10
CA GLU A 4 -8.26 -1.59 -14.60
C GLU A 4 -7.16 -0.52 -14.66
N LYS A 5 -7.16 0.34 -15.69
CA LYS A 5 -6.19 1.45 -15.77
C LYS A 5 -6.52 2.56 -14.76
N ALA A 6 -7.80 2.79 -14.50
CA ALA A 6 -8.22 3.76 -13.49
C ALA A 6 -7.87 3.26 -12.08
N LEU A 7 -8.03 1.96 -11.82
CA LEU A 7 -7.63 1.33 -10.57
C LEU A 7 -6.12 1.40 -10.36
N GLN A 8 -5.32 1.04 -11.38
CA GLN A 8 -3.86 1.15 -11.31
C GLN A 8 -3.37 2.59 -11.11
N VAL A 9 -4.01 3.57 -11.73
CA VAL A 9 -3.66 4.99 -11.52
C VAL A 9 -4.05 5.43 -10.11
N ALA A 10 -5.24 5.05 -9.63
CA ALA A 10 -5.69 5.37 -8.28
C ALA A 10 -4.80 4.72 -7.20
N GLU A 11 -4.47 3.43 -7.36
CA GLU A 11 -3.53 2.71 -6.50
C GLU A 11 -2.17 3.39 -6.49
N ARG A 12 -1.65 3.74 -7.66
CA ARG A 12 -0.35 4.41 -7.77
C ARG A 12 -0.37 5.80 -7.14
N THR A 13 -1.41 6.60 -7.35
CA THR A 13 -1.54 7.95 -6.77
C THR A 13 -1.76 7.92 -5.25
N LEU A 14 -2.55 6.97 -4.73
CA LEU A 14 -2.72 6.77 -3.29
C LEU A 14 -1.41 6.35 -2.61
N ILE A 15 -0.57 5.62 -3.34
CA ILE A 15 0.67 5.05 -2.81
C ILE A 15 1.87 6.00 -2.96
N ASP A 16 1.95 6.81 -4.01
CA ASP A 16 3.11 7.69 -4.27
C ASP A 16 3.18 8.90 -3.33
N GLY A 17 2.02 9.36 -2.82
CA GLY A 17 1.94 10.50 -1.90
C GLY A 17 1.81 10.12 -0.42
N ALA A 18 1.52 8.85 -0.10
CA ALA A 18 1.29 8.40 1.26
C ALA A 18 2.62 8.05 1.96
N THR A 19 2.79 8.57 3.17
CA THR A 19 3.89 8.19 4.04
C THR A 19 3.73 6.75 4.54
N LEU A 20 4.84 6.13 4.95
CA LEU A 20 4.83 4.78 5.54
C LEU A 20 3.88 4.68 6.75
N ALA A 21 3.75 5.78 7.52
CA ALA A 21 2.84 5.85 8.67
C ALA A 21 1.38 5.80 8.23
N GLU A 22 1.01 6.55 7.18
CA GLU A 22 -0.34 6.56 6.61
C GLU A 22 -0.71 5.21 6.00
N LEU A 23 0.23 4.55 5.31
CA LEU A 23 -0.01 3.20 4.79
C LEU A 23 -0.25 2.18 5.91
N LYS A 24 0.53 2.25 7.00
CA LYS A 24 0.33 1.38 8.19
C LYS A 24 -1.04 1.61 8.84
N GLN A 25 -1.45 2.87 8.94
CA GLN A 25 -2.77 3.23 9.47
C GLN A 25 -3.88 2.71 8.55
N ALA A 26 -3.76 2.91 7.24
CA ALA A 26 -4.73 2.42 6.26
C ALA A 26 -4.86 0.88 6.29
N SER A 27 -3.76 0.14 6.38
CA SER A 27 -3.79 -1.33 6.53
C SER A 27 -4.57 -1.76 7.78
N LYS A 28 -4.33 -1.08 8.91
CA LYS A 28 -5.03 -1.36 10.18
C LYS A 28 -6.52 -1.06 10.09
N ASP A 29 -6.89 0.07 9.51
CA ASP A 29 -8.29 0.48 9.35
C ASP A 29 -9.04 -0.46 8.38
N LEU A 30 -8.38 -0.86 7.29
CA LEU A 30 -8.94 -1.83 6.34
C LEU A 30 -9.17 -3.20 6.98
N ARG A 31 -8.23 -3.69 7.81
CA ARG A 31 -8.41 -4.96 8.56
C ARG A 31 -9.47 -4.87 9.64
N ALA A 32 -9.64 -3.69 10.26
CA ALA A 32 -10.69 -3.47 11.25
C ALA A 32 -12.09 -3.52 10.62
N LEU A 33 -12.24 -3.02 9.39
CA LEU A 33 -13.49 -3.08 8.63
C LEU A 33 -13.72 -4.45 8.00
N THR A 34 -12.67 -5.03 7.41
CA THR A 34 -12.74 -6.31 6.69
C THR A 34 -11.44 -7.09 6.95
N PRO A 35 -11.46 -8.09 7.85
CA PRO A 35 -10.26 -8.82 8.25
C PRO A 35 -9.47 -9.47 7.11
N ASN A 36 -10.15 -9.84 6.02
CA ASN A 36 -9.61 -10.48 4.82
C ASN A 36 -9.68 -9.56 3.58
N SER A 37 -9.48 -8.25 3.75
CA SER A 37 -9.47 -7.31 2.64
C SER A 37 -8.25 -7.52 1.74
N ALA A 38 -8.48 -7.87 0.47
CA ALA A 38 -7.41 -7.92 -0.55
C ALA A 38 -6.69 -6.57 -0.72
N LEU A 39 -7.38 -5.46 -0.41
CA LEU A 39 -6.79 -4.13 -0.39
C LEU A 39 -5.80 -3.97 0.77
N ALA A 40 -6.10 -4.55 1.94
CA ALA A 40 -5.18 -4.54 3.08
C ALA A 40 -3.91 -5.34 2.76
N ASP A 41 -4.03 -6.48 2.09
CA ASP A 41 -2.88 -7.27 1.65
C ASP A 41 -2.01 -6.51 0.64
N LEU A 42 -2.62 -5.74 -0.27
CA LEU A 42 -1.90 -4.90 -1.23
C LEU A 42 -1.15 -3.75 -0.53
N VAL A 43 -1.79 -3.11 0.45
CA VAL A 43 -1.15 -2.08 1.28
C VAL A 43 0.01 -2.67 2.10
N ASP A 44 -0.17 -3.83 2.72
CA ASP A 44 0.89 -4.54 3.46
C ASP A 44 2.08 -4.91 2.55
N ALA A 45 1.82 -5.35 1.32
CA ALA A 45 2.87 -5.64 0.34
C ALA A 45 3.66 -4.37 -0.02
N LYS A 46 2.99 -3.23 -0.17
CA LYS A 46 3.65 -1.95 -0.44
C LYS A 46 4.45 -1.45 0.75
N ILE A 47 3.94 -1.57 1.97
CA ILE A 47 4.66 -1.24 3.22
C ILE A 47 5.99 -2.01 3.25
N LYS A 48 5.94 -3.32 3.03
CA LYS A 48 7.15 -4.18 2.99
C LYS A 48 8.12 -3.73 1.90
N SER A 49 7.63 -3.38 0.71
CA SER A 49 8.48 -2.87 -0.37
C SER A 49 9.19 -1.58 0.04
N ILE A 50 8.49 -0.63 0.65
CA ILE A 50 9.06 0.66 1.10
C ILE A 50 10.08 0.43 2.22
N GLU A 51 9.75 -0.42 3.21
CA GLU A 51 10.67 -0.77 4.30
C GLU A 51 11.93 -1.46 3.79
N ASN A 52 11.81 -2.31 2.75
CA ASN A 52 12.95 -2.98 2.13
C ASN A 52 13.80 -2.01 1.30
N GLN A 53 13.19 -1.02 0.64
CA GLN A 53 13.91 0.03 -0.08
C GLN A 53 14.62 1.02 0.86
N GLN A 54 14.01 1.35 2.00
CA GLN A 54 14.66 2.17 3.04
C GLN A 54 15.81 1.44 3.74
N ARG A 55 15.81 0.10 3.69
CA ARG A 55 16.89 -0.77 4.17
C ARG A 55 17.92 -1.12 3.09
N GLY A 56 18.09 -0.29 2.05
CA GLY A 56 19.07 -0.50 0.97
C GLY A 56 20.45 -1.01 1.46
N PRO A 57 21.17 -1.78 0.62
CA PRO A 57 22.23 -2.69 1.04
C PRO A 57 23.40 -1.90 1.65
N HIS A 58 23.51 -1.92 2.97
CA HIS A 58 24.77 -1.59 3.62
C HIS A 58 25.69 -2.81 3.58
N SER A 59 26.40 -2.96 2.47
CA SER A 59 27.70 -3.65 2.40
C SER A 59 28.43 -3.23 1.14
#